data_AF-A0A7Y5WYB6-F1
#
_entry.id   AF-A0A7Y5WYB6-F1
#
_cell.length_a   1.000
_cell.length_b   1.000
_cell.length_c   1.000
_cell.angle_alpha   90.00
_cell.angle_beta   90.00
_cell.angle_gamma   90.00
#
_symmetry.space_group_name_H-M   'P 1'
#
loop_
_entity.id
_entity.type
_entity.pdbx_description
1 polymer ?
#
loop_
_entity_poly.entity_id
_entity_poly.type
_entity_poly.pdbx_seq_one_letter_code
_entity_poly.pdbx_strand_id
1 'polypeptide(L)'
;MAAPLSERPEGQKHMFRLAYGVLALAFWISVAGFVVLIVRPNHSKPIVWSAWKPDTQGLPGAREISLRVASQYRGANGVQLVAVQPHGAQVQGLRLEAIGVRRLSSGGQIDPYIGMYGTDKTLIYAFCGLQTNCGVQGESTPERERALRRAALELSLYSFKYLKGVDQVVSLVQSVKSGGTSAVFLRKDDLIPELRHPLRDTLPLAAAPAADAKDAVEAPVIDALTLSNTFPAHFEPLPDGDAILVLDVENQVSP
;
A
#
# COMPACT_ATOMS: atom_id res chain seq x y z
N MET A 1 10.09 -39.31 -95.92
CA MET A 1 10.08 -38.12 -95.05
C MET A 1 8.69 -37.50 -95.09
N ALA A 2 7.95 -37.57 -94.00
CA ALA A 2 6.86 -36.66 -93.59
C ALA A 2 6.46 -37.03 -92.15
N ALA A 3 6.40 -36.03 -91.27
CA ALA A 3 6.21 -36.15 -89.82
C ALA A 3 4.74 -36.39 -89.42
N PRO A 4 4.46 -36.97 -88.23
CA PRO A 4 3.12 -37.04 -87.69
C PRO A 4 2.70 -35.72 -87.03
N LEU A 5 1.42 -35.35 -87.18
CA LEU A 5 0.80 -34.20 -86.55
C LEU A 5 0.57 -34.45 -85.06
N SER A 6 0.87 -33.42 -84.26
CA SER A 6 0.70 -33.37 -82.81
C SER A 6 -0.76 -33.06 -82.46
N GLU A 7 -1.43 -33.98 -81.76
CA GLU A 7 -2.66 -33.67 -81.03
C GLU A 7 -2.33 -33.11 -79.63
N ARG A 8 -3.01 -32.02 -79.27
CA ARG A 8 -2.84 -31.22 -78.05
C ARG A 8 -3.87 -31.67 -77.00
N PRO A 9 -3.50 -32.04 -75.77
CA PRO A 9 -4.47 -32.46 -74.77
C PRO A 9 -5.13 -31.25 -74.07
N GLU A 10 -6.45 -31.12 -74.23
CA GLU A 10 -7.34 -30.13 -73.60
C GLU A 10 -7.66 -30.43 -72.10
N GLY A 11 -6.89 -31.29 -71.42
CA GLY A 11 -7.19 -31.73 -70.03
C GLY A 11 -6.60 -30.86 -68.90
N GLN A 12 -5.69 -29.93 -69.20
CA GLN A 12 -4.83 -29.32 -68.17
C GLN A 12 -5.46 -28.12 -67.44
N LYS A 13 -6.48 -27.47 -68.01
CA LYS A 13 -7.09 -26.24 -67.46
C LYS A 13 -7.90 -26.47 -66.17
N HIS A 14 -8.49 -27.65 -65.99
CA HIS A 14 -9.31 -27.97 -64.81
C HIS A 14 -8.48 -28.30 -63.56
N MET A 15 -7.35 -28.97 -63.73
CA MET A 15 -6.42 -29.25 -62.63
C MET A 15 -5.77 -27.99 -62.06
N PHE A 16 -5.39 -27.05 -62.93
CA PHE A 16 -4.84 -25.76 -62.48
C PHE A 16 -5.87 -24.97 -61.65
N ARG A 17 -7.15 -24.95 -62.06
CA ARG A 17 -8.22 -24.28 -61.30
C ARG A 17 -8.44 -24.91 -59.91
N LEU A 18 -8.38 -26.23 -59.82
CA LEU A 18 -8.46 -26.95 -58.55
C LEU A 18 -7.28 -26.62 -57.62
N ALA A 19 -6.06 -26.64 -58.16
CA ALA A 19 -4.86 -26.31 -57.39
C ALA A 19 -4.88 -24.88 -56.85
N TYR A 20 -5.26 -23.89 -57.68
CA TYR A 20 -5.40 -22.50 -57.22
C TYR A 20 -6.55 -22.30 -56.24
N GLY A 21 -7.65 -23.05 -56.38
CA GLY A 21 -8.76 -23.01 -55.42
C GLY A 21 -8.36 -23.48 -54.02
N VAL A 22 -7.62 -24.60 -53.94
CA VAL A 22 -7.09 -25.11 -52.66
C VAL A 22 -6.11 -24.13 -52.03
N LEU A 23 -5.22 -23.54 -52.84
CA LEU A 23 -4.20 -22.61 -52.36
C LEU A 23 -4.82 -21.30 -51.85
N ALA A 24 -5.85 -20.79 -52.54
CA ALA A 24 -6.62 -19.64 -52.08
C ALA A 24 -7.34 -19.92 -50.76
N LEU A 25 -7.94 -21.10 -50.60
CA LEU A 25 -8.59 -21.50 -49.35
C LEU A 25 -7.59 -21.57 -48.19
N ALA A 26 -6.43 -22.20 -48.40
CA ALA A 26 -5.38 -22.28 -47.39
C ALA A 26 -4.85 -20.90 -46.99
N PHE A 27 -4.71 -19.99 -47.96
CA PHE A 27 -4.34 -18.60 -47.70
C PHE A 27 -5.36 -17.89 -46.82
N TRP A 28 -6.66 -17.98 -47.16
CA TRP A 28 -7.72 -17.36 -46.36
C TRP A 28 -7.83 -17.91 -44.95
N ILE A 29 -7.66 -19.23 -44.75
CA ILE A 29 -7.65 -19.85 -43.42
C ILE A 29 -6.46 -19.34 -42.61
N SER A 30 -5.27 -19.23 -43.21
CA SER A 30 -4.07 -18.73 -42.54
C SER A 30 -4.22 -17.27 -42.12
N VAL A 31 -4.72 -16.41 -43.02
CA VAL A 31 -4.99 -15.00 -42.72
C VAL A 31 -6.03 -14.86 -41.62
N ALA A 32 -7.13 -15.60 -41.68
CA ALA A 32 -8.16 -15.57 -40.64
C ALA A 32 -7.61 -16.03 -39.28
N GLY A 33 -6.82 -17.11 -39.26
CA GLY A 33 -6.14 -17.59 -38.05
C GLY A 33 -5.18 -16.56 -37.46
N PHE A 34 -4.39 -15.90 -38.31
CA PHE A 34 -3.45 -14.87 -37.89
C PHE A 34 -4.17 -13.62 -37.33
N VAL A 35 -5.25 -13.18 -37.97
CA VAL A 35 -6.09 -12.09 -37.47
C VAL A 35 -6.69 -12.44 -36.11
N VAL A 36 -7.17 -13.67 -35.91
CA VAL A 36 -7.66 -14.13 -34.60
C VAL A 36 -6.54 -14.12 -33.54
N LEU A 37 -5.31 -14.45 -33.90
CA LEU A 37 -4.18 -14.38 -32.95
C LEU A 37 -3.77 -12.95 -32.60
N ILE A 38 -3.85 -12.00 -33.54
CA ILE A 38 -3.59 -10.57 -33.28
C ILE A 38 -4.71 -9.94 -32.46
N VAL A 39 -5.97 -10.29 -32.76
CA VAL A 39 -7.15 -9.68 -32.13
C VAL A 39 -7.50 -10.37 -30.81
N ARG A 40 -6.89 -11.52 -30.49
CA ARG A 40 -7.03 -12.14 -29.16
C ARG A 40 -6.63 -11.11 -28.12
N PRO A 41 -7.59 -10.63 -27.30
CA PRO A 41 -7.25 -9.74 -26.20
C PRO A 41 -6.33 -10.57 -25.30
N ASN A 42 -5.13 -10.10 -25.03
CA ASN A 42 -4.28 -10.70 -24.01
C ASN A 42 -5.06 -10.62 -22.69
N HIS A 43 -5.74 -11.70 -22.31
CA HIS A 43 -6.37 -11.84 -21.02
C HIS A 43 -5.28 -12.16 -19.99
N SER A 44 -4.30 -11.27 -19.87
CA SER A 44 -3.48 -11.22 -18.67
C SER A 44 -4.47 -10.97 -17.53
N LYS A 45 -4.69 -11.98 -16.69
CA LYS A 45 -5.57 -11.84 -15.51
C LYS A 45 -5.16 -10.54 -14.79
N PRO A 46 -6.09 -9.61 -14.53
CA PRO A 46 -5.73 -8.38 -13.85
C PRO A 46 -5.07 -8.75 -12.53
N ILE A 47 -3.85 -8.24 -12.32
CA ILE A 47 -3.12 -8.43 -11.06
C ILE A 47 -3.94 -7.72 -9.98
N VAL A 48 -4.61 -8.50 -9.14
CA VAL A 48 -5.39 -7.97 -8.02
C VAL A 48 -4.42 -7.53 -6.93
N TRP A 49 -4.43 -6.25 -6.58
CA TRP A 49 -3.50 -5.69 -5.58
C TRP A 49 -3.71 -6.29 -4.18
N SER A 50 -4.96 -6.43 -3.75
CA SER A 50 -5.31 -7.12 -2.50
C SER A 50 -6.63 -7.87 -2.64
N ALA A 51 -6.78 -8.96 -1.88
CA ALA A 51 -7.99 -9.79 -1.89
C ALA A 51 -9.26 -9.06 -1.39
N TRP A 52 -9.08 -7.97 -0.65
CA TRP A 52 -10.16 -7.14 -0.10
C TRP A 52 -9.87 -5.66 -0.40
N LYS A 53 -10.90 -4.83 -0.49
CA LYS A 53 -10.81 -3.37 -0.62
C LYS A 53 -12.02 -2.72 0.09
N PRO A 54 -11.94 -1.45 0.52
CA PRO A 54 -13.12 -0.73 1.02
C PRO A 54 -14.12 -0.48 -0.12
N ASP A 55 -15.40 -0.41 0.25
CA ASP A 55 -16.51 -0.09 -0.64
C ASP A 55 -16.79 1.41 -0.69
N THR A 56 -16.44 2.13 0.39
CA THR A 56 -16.61 3.58 0.48
C THR A 56 -15.31 4.36 0.28
N GLN A 57 -15.42 5.68 0.23
CA GLN A 57 -14.29 6.62 0.04
C GLN A 57 -14.19 7.57 1.24
N GLY A 58 -13.12 8.37 1.29
CA GLY A 58 -12.89 9.34 2.36
C GLY A 58 -12.83 8.69 3.75
N LEU A 59 -13.30 9.40 4.78
CA LEU A 59 -13.31 8.90 6.16
C LEU A 59 -14.13 7.62 6.38
N PRO A 60 -15.32 7.42 5.76
CA PRO A 60 -16.01 6.14 5.80
C PRO A 60 -15.13 4.98 5.28
N GLY A 61 -14.43 5.17 4.15
CA GLY A 61 -13.53 4.16 3.58
C GLY A 61 -12.33 3.90 4.49
N ALA A 62 -11.76 4.95 5.08
CA ALA A 62 -10.71 4.83 6.10
C ALA A 62 -11.17 4.03 7.32
N ARG A 63 -12.44 4.15 7.72
CA ARG A 63 -13.02 3.38 8.82
C ARG A 63 -13.17 1.90 8.48
N GLU A 64 -13.60 1.58 7.26
CA GLU A 64 -13.62 0.19 6.79
C GLU A 64 -12.21 -0.42 6.79
N ILE A 65 -11.23 0.33 6.30
CA ILE A 65 -9.81 -0.06 6.33
C ILE A 65 -9.36 -0.29 7.78
N SER A 66 -9.65 0.64 8.70
CA SER A 66 -9.21 0.54 10.10
C SER A 66 -9.82 -0.66 10.82
N LEU A 67 -11.11 -0.93 10.62
CA LEU A 67 -11.79 -2.09 11.20
C LEU A 67 -11.22 -3.40 10.64
N ARG A 68 -11.00 -3.46 9.33
CA ARG A 68 -10.43 -4.65 8.69
C ARG A 68 -9.02 -4.92 9.20
N VAL A 69 -8.14 -3.93 9.17
CA VAL A 69 -6.74 -4.08 9.55
C VAL A 69 -6.62 -4.35 11.04
N ALA A 70 -7.23 -3.55 11.91
CA ALA A 70 -7.11 -3.70 13.37
C ALA A 70 -7.59 -5.08 13.87
N SER A 71 -8.58 -5.70 13.22
CA SER A 71 -9.09 -7.03 13.58
C SER A 71 -8.06 -8.16 13.43
N GLN A 72 -7.01 -7.93 12.64
CA GLN A 72 -5.94 -8.89 12.37
C GLN A 72 -4.84 -8.86 13.45
N TYR A 73 -4.76 -7.80 14.26
CA TYR A 73 -3.68 -7.61 15.22
C TYR A 73 -4.12 -7.98 16.63
N ARG A 74 -3.57 -9.09 17.12
CA ARG A 74 -3.91 -9.68 18.41
C ARG A 74 -2.67 -9.86 19.28
N GLY A 75 -2.83 -9.68 20.59
CA GLY A 75 -1.82 -10.03 21.59
C GLY A 75 -1.68 -11.54 21.76
N ALA A 76 -0.71 -11.99 22.56
CA ALA A 76 -0.49 -13.41 22.84
C ALA A 76 -1.72 -14.14 23.43
N ASN A 77 -2.61 -13.41 24.11
CA ASN A 77 -3.87 -13.94 24.65
C ASN A 77 -5.00 -14.07 23.61
N GLY A 78 -4.74 -13.76 22.33
CA GLY A 78 -5.73 -13.78 21.26
C GLY A 78 -6.71 -12.59 21.27
N VAL A 79 -6.56 -11.65 22.20
CA VAL A 79 -7.36 -10.42 22.27
C VAL A 79 -6.78 -9.37 21.33
N GLN A 80 -7.65 -8.53 20.75
CA GLN A 80 -7.22 -7.45 19.87
C GLN A 80 -6.27 -6.49 20.60
N LEU A 81 -5.17 -6.11 19.94
CA LEU A 81 -4.12 -5.30 20.55
C LEU A 81 -4.54 -3.83 20.72
N VAL A 82 -5.16 -3.28 19.68
CA VAL A 82 -5.53 -1.87 19.56
C VAL A 82 -6.82 -1.71 18.76
N ALA A 83 -7.64 -0.75 19.16
CA ALA A 83 -8.65 -0.15 18.29
C ALA A 83 -8.00 0.96 17.45
N VAL A 84 -8.41 1.11 16.19
CA VAL A 84 -7.88 2.13 15.30
C VAL A 84 -9.01 3.01 14.79
N GLN A 85 -8.88 4.31 15.02
CA GLN A 85 -9.88 5.32 14.63
C GLN A 85 -9.29 6.24 13.56
N PRO A 86 -9.95 6.39 12.39
CA PRO A 86 -9.54 7.35 11.39
C PRO A 86 -10.03 8.76 11.74
N HIS A 87 -9.20 9.74 11.44
CA HIS A 87 -9.44 11.17 11.61
C HIS A 87 -8.97 11.92 10.36
N GLY A 88 -9.64 13.02 10.05
CA GLY A 88 -9.12 13.99 9.09
C GLY A 88 -8.09 14.90 9.74
N ALA A 89 -8.05 16.16 9.34
CA ALA A 89 -7.23 17.20 9.99
C ALA A 89 -7.72 17.61 11.39
N GLN A 90 -8.56 16.82 12.06
CA GLN A 90 -9.03 17.09 13.41
C GLN A 90 -8.90 15.85 14.29
N VAL A 91 -8.12 15.96 15.36
CA VAL A 91 -7.82 14.86 16.30
C VAL A 91 -8.15 15.34 17.71
N GLN A 92 -8.98 14.61 18.45
CA GLN A 92 -9.39 14.96 19.81
C GLN A 92 -9.98 16.39 19.94
N GLY A 93 -10.64 16.87 18.90
CA GLY A 93 -11.23 18.21 18.85
C GLY A 93 -10.26 19.32 18.41
N LEU A 94 -8.95 19.06 18.39
CA LEU A 94 -7.93 19.99 17.89
C LEU A 94 -7.85 19.89 16.37
N ARG A 95 -7.99 21.03 15.69
CA ARG A 95 -7.74 21.13 14.26
C ARG A 95 -6.24 21.30 14.02
N LEU A 96 -5.75 20.60 13.00
CA LEU A 96 -4.35 20.62 12.62
C LEU A 96 -4.16 21.49 11.38
N GLU A 97 -3.32 22.51 11.51
CA GLU A 97 -2.92 23.38 10.41
C GLU A 97 -1.76 22.79 9.61
N ALA A 98 -0.87 22.03 10.26
CA ALA A 98 0.25 21.36 9.61
C ALA A 98 0.74 20.13 10.38
N ILE A 99 1.51 19.30 9.67
CA ILE A 99 2.41 18.32 10.25
C ILE A 99 3.84 18.87 10.09
N GLY A 100 4.52 19.12 11.20
CA GLY A 100 5.88 19.65 11.21
C GLY A 100 6.89 18.58 11.61
N VAL A 101 7.91 18.36 10.79
CA VAL A 101 9.06 17.52 11.15
C VAL A 101 10.17 18.42 11.66
N ARG A 102 10.64 18.19 12.88
CA ARG A 102 11.61 19.02 13.57
C ARG A 102 12.82 18.20 14.00
N ARG A 103 14.03 18.73 13.83
CA ARG A 103 15.24 18.10 14.38
C ARG A 103 15.43 18.56 15.82
N LEU A 104 15.79 17.65 16.72
CA LEU A 104 16.23 18.03 18.06
C LEU A 104 17.74 18.28 18.05
N SER A 105 18.16 19.48 18.42
CA SER A 105 19.57 19.80 18.63
C SER A 105 20.00 19.37 20.04
N SER A 106 21.19 18.76 20.15
CA SER A 106 21.73 18.19 21.41
C SER A 106 21.96 19.19 22.55
N GLY A 107 21.69 20.49 22.33
CA GLY A 107 21.80 21.57 23.32
C GLY A 107 20.46 22.12 23.83
N GLY A 108 19.31 21.49 23.49
CA GLY A 108 17.98 21.99 23.89
C GLY A 108 17.52 23.23 23.13
N GLN A 109 18.25 23.63 22.08
CA GLN A 109 17.84 24.67 21.15
C GLN A 109 16.84 24.08 20.15
N ILE A 110 15.67 24.72 20.02
CA ILE A 110 14.62 24.30 19.09
C ILE A 110 15.09 24.68 17.68
N ASP A 111 15.50 23.70 16.88
CA ASP A 111 15.84 23.91 15.48
C ASP A 111 14.58 24.21 14.66
N PRO A 112 14.72 24.92 13.52
CA PRO A 112 13.60 25.13 12.61
C PRO A 112 13.04 23.79 12.10
N TYR A 113 11.75 23.80 11.76
CA TYR A 113 11.12 22.68 11.07
C TYR A 113 11.90 22.37 9.78
N ILE A 114 12.33 21.12 9.64
CA ILE A 114 13.02 20.61 8.46
C ILE A 114 12.04 20.12 7.39
N GLY A 115 10.77 19.99 7.74
CA GLY A 115 9.67 19.73 6.82
C GLY A 115 8.35 20.23 7.40
N MET A 116 7.51 20.83 6.55
CA MET A 116 6.16 21.24 6.89
C MET A 116 5.22 20.70 5.83
N TYR A 117 4.20 19.95 6.25
CA TYR A 117 3.25 19.28 5.36
C TYR A 117 1.83 19.75 5.67
N GLY A 118 1.08 20.10 4.62
CA GLY A 118 -0.32 20.50 4.73
C GLY A 118 -1.22 19.34 5.15
N THR A 119 -2.38 19.65 5.72
CA THR A 119 -3.31 18.64 6.26
C THR A 119 -4.43 18.23 5.29
N ASP A 120 -4.53 18.87 4.13
CA ASP A 120 -5.57 18.70 3.11
C ASP A 120 -5.68 17.27 2.54
N LYS A 121 -4.53 16.59 2.40
CA LYS A 121 -4.44 15.20 1.93
C LYS A 121 -3.88 14.23 2.96
N THR A 122 -4.08 14.59 4.23
CA THR A 122 -3.65 13.80 5.39
C THR A 122 -4.78 12.95 5.91
N LEU A 123 -4.48 11.67 6.14
CA LEU A 123 -5.32 10.80 6.95
C LEU A 123 -4.58 10.43 8.23
N ILE A 124 -5.26 10.59 9.37
CA ILE A 124 -4.67 10.26 10.67
C ILE A 124 -5.37 9.02 11.22
N TYR A 125 -4.59 8.02 11.62
CA TYR A 125 -5.09 6.86 12.35
C TYR A 125 -4.62 6.94 13.80
N ALA A 126 -5.56 7.11 14.73
CA ALA A 126 -5.27 7.06 16.15
C ALA A 126 -5.41 5.62 16.66
N PHE A 127 -4.31 5.07 17.15
CA PHE A 127 -4.26 3.75 17.78
C PHE A 127 -4.55 3.93 19.27
N CYS A 128 -5.63 3.30 19.73
CA CYS A 128 -6.04 3.29 21.12
C CYS A 128 -6.00 1.85 21.62
N GLY A 129 -5.13 1.58 22.60
CA GLY A 129 -5.16 0.30 23.29
C GLY A 129 -6.45 0.12 24.09
N LEU A 130 -6.75 -1.12 24.49
CA LEU A 130 -8.01 -1.47 25.15
C LEU A 130 -8.01 -1.24 26.67
N GLN A 131 -6.91 -0.71 27.23
CA GLN A 131 -6.82 -0.36 28.65
C GLN A 131 -7.26 1.10 28.89
N THR A 132 -7.37 1.49 30.16
CA THR A 132 -7.65 2.87 30.58
C THR A 132 -6.69 3.85 29.89
N ASN A 133 -7.20 5.01 29.47
CA ASN A 133 -6.42 6.06 28.77
C ASN A 133 -5.77 5.60 27.46
N CYS A 134 -6.37 4.64 26.74
CA CYS A 134 -5.85 4.07 25.49
C CYS A 134 -4.55 3.28 25.65
N GLY A 135 -4.26 2.78 26.86
CA GLY A 135 -3.08 1.95 27.12
C GLY A 135 -3.14 0.60 26.37
N VAL A 136 -1.99 0.18 25.84
CA VAL A 136 -1.84 -1.15 25.22
C VAL A 136 -1.58 -2.18 26.31
N GLN A 137 -2.25 -3.34 26.24
CA GLN A 137 -2.10 -4.39 27.25
C GLN A 137 -0.71 -5.06 27.15
N GLY A 138 -0.01 -5.14 28.30
CA GLY A 138 1.28 -5.80 28.46
C GLY A 138 2.49 -4.89 28.25
N GLU A 139 3.70 -5.44 28.43
CA GLU A 139 4.97 -4.68 28.33
C GLU A 139 5.35 -4.22 26.91
N SER A 140 6.13 -3.14 26.78
CA SER A 140 6.68 -2.78 25.47
C SER A 140 7.79 -3.75 25.07
N THR A 141 7.49 -4.66 24.15
CA THR A 141 8.49 -5.52 23.52
C THR A 141 8.80 -5.01 22.10
N PRO A 142 10.02 -5.23 21.58
CA PRO A 142 10.35 -4.89 20.18
C PRO A 142 9.41 -5.54 19.16
N GLU A 143 8.96 -6.76 19.44
CA GLU A 143 7.98 -7.50 18.62
C GLU A 143 6.64 -6.77 18.59
N ARG A 144 6.15 -6.29 19.74
CA ARG A 144 4.89 -5.57 19.85
C ARG A 144 4.94 -4.20 19.18
N GLU A 145 6.03 -3.47 19.39
CA GLU A 145 6.28 -2.20 18.68
C GLU A 145 6.31 -2.44 17.15
N ARG A 146 6.93 -3.53 16.69
CA ARG A 146 6.93 -3.90 15.26
C ARG A 146 5.54 -4.28 14.76
N ALA A 147 4.74 -5.00 15.54
CA ALA A 147 3.36 -5.32 15.16
C ALA A 147 2.51 -4.06 14.96
N LEU A 148 2.68 -3.04 15.82
CA LEU A 148 2.02 -1.74 15.66
C LEU A 148 2.51 -1.00 14.40
N ARG A 149 3.83 -1.01 14.13
CA ARG A 149 4.38 -0.43 12.88
C ARG A 149 3.91 -1.17 11.63
N ARG A 150 3.79 -2.49 11.67
CA ARG A 150 3.20 -3.30 10.59
C ARG A 150 1.76 -2.88 10.34
N ALA A 151 0.96 -2.72 11.40
CA ALA A 151 -0.43 -2.26 11.28
C ALA A 151 -0.50 -0.86 10.66
N ALA A 152 0.34 0.07 11.11
CA ALA A 152 0.45 1.40 10.52
C ALA A 152 0.82 1.36 9.02
N LEU A 153 1.77 0.49 8.64
CA LEU A 153 2.16 0.29 7.25
C LEU A 153 1.01 -0.28 6.41
N GLU A 154 0.32 -1.32 6.90
CA GLU A 154 -0.82 -1.92 6.20
C GLU A 154 -1.95 -0.91 6.00
N LEU A 155 -2.33 -0.16 7.05
CA LEU A 155 -3.31 0.94 6.97
C LEU A 155 -2.92 1.96 5.91
N SER A 156 -1.65 2.35 5.89
CA SER A 156 -1.13 3.36 4.97
C SER A 156 -1.19 2.88 3.52
N LEU A 157 -0.72 1.65 3.25
CA LEU A 157 -0.77 1.04 1.92
C LEU A 157 -2.20 0.93 1.39
N TYR A 158 -3.16 0.44 2.21
CA TYR A 158 -4.57 0.40 1.83
C TYR A 158 -5.13 1.79 1.55
N SER A 159 -4.80 2.78 2.39
CA SER A 159 -5.28 4.16 2.24
C SER A 159 -4.75 4.79 0.95
N PHE A 160 -3.45 4.70 0.70
CA PHE A 160 -2.83 5.22 -0.53
C PHE A 160 -3.34 4.53 -1.79
N LYS A 161 -3.65 3.23 -1.71
CA LYS A 161 -4.14 2.46 -2.84
C LYS A 161 -5.59 2.78 -3.18
N TYR A 162 -6.47 2.85 -2.18
CA TYR A 162 -7.93 2.82 -2.40
C TYR A 162 -8.65 4.12 -2.09
N LEU A 163 -8.10 5.00 -1.26
CA LEU A 163 -8.72 6.28 -0.93
C LEU A 163 -8.18 7.38 -1.84
N LYS A 164 -9.10 8.09 -2.50
CA LYS A 164 -8.74 9.27 -3.28
C LYS A 164 -8.38 10.43 -2.36
N GLY A 165 -7.39 11.23 -2.76
CA GLY A 165 -6.98 12.43 -2.02
C GLY A 165 -6.21 12.16 -0.74
N VAL A 166 -5.65 10.96 -0.58
CA VAL A 166 -4.72 10.63 0.52
C VAL A 166 -3.32 10.48 -0.05
N ASP A 167 -2.46 11.45 0.29
CA ASP A 167 -1.05 11.47 -0.12
C ASP A 167 -0.12 11.27 1.09
N GLN A 168 -0.64 11.43 2.31
CA GLN A 168 0.11 11.16 3.55
C GLN A 168 -0.77 10.55 4.64
N VAL A 169 -0.18 9.66 5.42
CA VAL A 169 -0.83 8.97 6.54
C VAL A 169 0.02 9.14 7.79
N VAL A 170 -0.61 9.59 8.88
CA VAL A 170 0.00 9.61 10.21
C VAL A 170 -0.69 8.57 11.08
N SER A 171 0.05 7.57 11.56
CA SER A 171 -0.47 6.63 12.56
C SER A 171 0.04 7.02 13.94
N LEU A 172 -0.84 7.59 14.77
CA LEU A 172 -0.53 7.95 16.15
C LEU A 172 -0.63 6.70 17.03
N VAL A 173 0.49 6.28 17.58
CA VAL A 173 0.63 5.11 18.44
C VAL A 173 1.08 5.58 19.82
N GLN A 174 0.33 5.25 20.87
CA GLN A 174 0.79 5.53 22.22
C GLN A 174 2.04 4.69 22.53
N SER A 175 3.15 5.35 22.86
CA SER A 175 4.39 4.67 23.23
C SER A 175 4.30 4.18 24.67
N VAL A 176 4.48 2.88 24.83
CA VAL A 176 4.49 2.19 26.12
C VAL A 176 5.78 2.42 26.92
N LYS A 177 6.85 2.97 26.31
CA LYS A 177 8.14 3.20 27.00
C LYS A 177 8.23 4.51 27.78
N SER A 178 7.39 5.51 27.51
CA SER A 178 7.52 6.84 28.13
C SER A 178 6.20 7.56 28.43
N GLY A 179 5.04 6.97 28.10
CA GLY A 179 3.76 7.66 28.19
C GLY A 179 3.59 8.78 27.15
N GLY A 180 4.55 8.94 26.24
CA GLY A 180 4.47 9.86 25.10
C GLY A 180 3.73 9.25 23.90
N THR A 181 3.32 10.10 22.97
CA THR A 181 2.78 9.64 21.67
C THR A 181 3.93 9.48 20.68
N SER A 182 3.92 8.39 19.92
CA SER A 182 4.76 8.23 18.74
C SER A 182 3.89 8.24 17.49
N ALA A 183 4.48 8.62 16.36
CA ALA A 183 3.80 8.63 15.08
C ALA A 183 4.62 7.86 14.06
N VAL A 184 3.96 6.99 13.28
CA VAL A 184 4.49 6.48 12.02
C VAL A 184 3.94 7.38 10.92
N PHE A 185 4.81 8.18 10.31
CA PHE A 185 4.44 9.13 9.25
C PHE A 185 4.93 8.62 7.89
N LEU A 186 3.99 8.23 7.03
CA LEU A 186 4.29 7.69 5.71
C LEU A 186 3.69 8.58 4.63
N ARG A 187 4.41 8.73 3.53
CA ARG A 187 3.96 9.46 2.35
C ARG A 187 3.83 8.51 1.18
N LYS A 188 2.83 8.76 0.34
CA LYS A 188 2.50 7.93 -0.81
C LYS A 188 3.65 7.84 -1.82
N ASP A 189 4.35 8.96 -2.05
CA ASP A 189 5.46 9.04 -3.01
C ASP A 189 6.62 8.11 -2.62
N ASP A 190 6.85 7.93 -1.32
CA ASP A 190 7.93 7.10 -0.78
C ASP A 190 7.59 5.59 -0.84
N LEU A 191 6.31 5.25 -1.02
CA LEU A 191 5.80 3.87 -1.09
C LEU A 191 5.27 3.47 -2.48
N ILE A 192 5.61 4.25 -3.51
CA ILE A 192 5.22 3.94 -4.89
C ILE A 192 5.69 2.55 -5.34
N PRO A 193 6.91 2.05 -5.01
CA PRO A 193 7.31 0.70 -5.36
C PRO A 193 6.33 -0.37 -4.85
N GLU A 194 5.94 -0.27 -3.58
CA GLU A 194 5.05 -1.20 -2.88
C GLU A 194 3.62 -1.13 -3.41
N LEU A 195 3.18 0.05 -3.84
CA LEU A 195 1.83 0.26 -4.39
C LEU A 195 1.66 -0.31 -5.82
N ARG A 196 2.76 -0.61 -6.52
CA ARG A 196 2.75 -1.12 -7.90
C ARG A 196 2.60 -2.63 -8.00
N HIS A 197 2.95 -3.37 -6.96
CA HIS A 197 2.81 -4.82 -6.91
C HIS A 197 1.74 -5.23 -5.88
N PRO A 198 1.23 -6.48 -5.92
CA PRO A 198 0.31 -6.97 -4.91
C PRO A 198 0.80 -6.72 -3.48
N LEU A 199 -0.14 -6.43 -2.57
CA LEU A 199 0.14 -6.22 -1.14
C LEU A 199 0.90 -7.39 -0.54
N ARG A 200 0.62 -8.62 -1.00
CA ARG A 200 1.30 -9.83 -0.52
C ARG A 200 2.78 -9.93 -0.87
N ASP A 201 3.25 -9.12 -1.83
CA ASP A 201 4.67 -9.06 -2.15
C ASP A 201 5.40 -8.13 -1.15
N THR A 202 4.68 -7.20 -0.49
CA THR A 202 5.19 -6.42 0.65
C THR A 202 4.92 -7.12 1.98
N LEU A 203 3.68 -7.52 2.23
CA LEU A 203 3.19 -8.15 3.46
C LEU A 203 2.65 -9.56 3.15
N PRO A 204 3.53 -10.56 2.96
CA PRO A 204 3.16 -11.92 2.57
C PRO A 204 2.29 -12.68 3.58
N LEU A 205 2.36 -12.34 4.87
CA LEU A 205 1.56 -12.99 5.90
C LEU A 205 0.11 -12.52 5.82
N ALA A 206 -0.78 -13.46 5.51
CA ALA A 206 -2.21 -13.20 5.37
C ALA A 206 -2.89 -12.76 6.68
N ALA A 207 -2.31 -13.12 7.81
CA ALA A 207 -2.68 -12.63 9.13
C ALA A 207 -1.40 -12.17 9.82
N ALA A 208 -1.47 -11.03 10.53
CA ALA A 208 -0.34 -10.56 11.32
C ALA A 208 0.04 -11.62 12.37
N PRO A 209 1.35 -11.86 12.59
CA PRO A 209 1.80 -12.61 13.75
C PRO A 209 1.21 -12.04 15.04
N ALA A 210 1.03 -12.89 16.05
CA ALA A 210 0.70 -12.40 17.39
C ALA A 210 1.75 -11.37 17.81
N ALA A 211 1.34 -10.33 18.53
CA ALA A 211 2.19 -9.17 18.83
C ALA A 211 3.52 -9.52 19.52
N ASP A 212 3.61 -10.68 20.17
CA ASP A 212 4.78 -11.14 20.91
C ASP A 212 5.55 -12.26 20.19
N ALA A 213 5.09 -12.64 19.00
CA ALA A 213 5.73 -13.67 18.18
C ALA A 213 6.86 -13.05 17.35
N LYS A 214 7.94 -13.81 17.21
CA LYS A 214 9.01 -13.45 16.27
C LYS A 214 8.50 -13.57 14.84
N ASP A 215 8.58 -12.47 14.11
CA ASP A 215 8.33 -12.43 12.67
C ASP A 215 9.66 -12.40 11.93
N ALA A 216 10.09 -13.53 11.39
CA ALA A 216 11.31 -13.59 10.59
C ALA A 216 11.07 -13.25 9.11
N VAL A 217 9.80 -13.21 8.67
CA VAL A 217 9.44 -13.11 7.25
C VAL A 217 9.27 -11.66 6.85
N GLU A 218 8.46 -10.89 7.58
CA GLU A 218 8.14 -9.52 7.21
C GLU A 218 8.96 -8.48 7.99
N ALA A 219 9.57 -8.87 9.12
CA ALA A 219 10.30 -7.92 9.95
C ALA A 219 11.34 -7.08 9.21
N PRO A 220 12.18 -7.63 8.31
CA PRO A 220 13.14 -6.82 7.58
C PRO A 220 12.47 -5.72 6.74
N VAL A 221 11.35 -6.03 6.08
CA VAL A 221 10.63 -5.09 5.23
C VAL A 221 9.87 -4.05 6.06
N ILE A 222 9.24 -4.49 7.16
CA ILE A 222 8.53 -3.58 8.07
C ILE A 222 9.53 -2.59 8.66
N ASP A 223 10.67 -3.08 9.14
CA ASP A 223 11.71 -2.26 9.74
C ASP A 223 12.30 -1.28 8.73
N ALA A 224 12.60 -1.74 7.50
CA ALA A 224 13.12 -0.88 6.43
C ALA A 224 12.16 0.25 6.03
N LEU A 225 10.85 0.00 5.99
CA LEU A 225 9.85 0.97 5.54
C LEU A 225 9.37 1.91 6.66
N THR A 226 9.51 1.53 7.93
CA THR A 226 8.87 2.26 9.04
C THR A 226 9.81 2.84 10.08
N LEU A 227 11.01 2.29 10.32
CA LEU A 227 11.88 2.74 11.42
C LEU A 227 12.32 4.20 11.27
N SER A 228 12.79 4.59 10.08
CA SER A 228 13.18 5.98 9.78
C SER A 228 12.00 6.95 9.75
N ASN A 229 10.79 6.41 9.69
CA ASN A 229 9.53 7.14 9.60
C ASN A 229 8.72 7.09 10.91
N THR A 230 9.33 6.63 12.00
CA THR A 230 8.74 6.58 13.33
C THR A 230 9.35 7.67 14.20
N PHE A 231 8.52 8.57 14.73
CA PHE A 231 8.94 9.77 15.45
C PHE A 231 8.23 9.86 16.80
N PRO A 232 8.87 10.36 17.88
CA PRO A 232 8.15 11.01 18.95
C PRO A 232 7.25 12.11 18.38
N ALA A 233 6.01 12.18 18.89
CA ALA A 233 5.00 13.09 18.38
C ALA A 233 4.27 13.82 19.50
N HIS A 234 4.02 15.10 19.30
CA HIS A 234 3.25 15.94 20.22
C HIS A 234 2.51 17.04 19.48
N PHE A 235 1.48 17.60 20.10
CA PHE A 235 0.73 18.73 19.56
C PHE A 235 1.29 20.03 20.13
N GLU A 236 1.64 20.96 19.24
CA GLU A 236 2.04 22.33 19.61
C GLU A 236 0.86 23.27 19.32
N PRO A 237 0.22 23.85 20.35
CA PRO A 237 -0.94 24.72 20.16
C PRO A 237 -0.54 26.06 19.55
N LEU A 238 -1.41 26.59 18.68
CA LEU A 238 -1.28 27.88 18.03
C LEU A 238 -2.15 28.94 18.74
N PRO A 239 -1.84 30.25 18.60
CA PRO A 239 -2.59 31.32 19.26
C PRO A 239 -4.08 31.42 18.88
N ASP A 240 -4.46 30.88 17.72
CA ASP A 240 -5.83 30.82 17.21
C ASP A 240 -6.63 29.61 17.75
N GLY A 241 -5.99 28.73 18.52
CA GLY A 241 -6.59 27.52 19.09
C GLY A 241 -6.45 26.28 18.21
N ASP A 242 -5.84 26.39 17.03
CA ASP A 242 -5.44 25.25 16.21
C ASP A 242 -4.11 24.66 16.72
N ALA A 243 -3.58 23.63 16.07
CA ALA A 243 -2.33 23.01 16.46
C ALA A 243 -1.48 22.56 15.27
N ILE A 244 -0.18 22.42 15.51
CA ILE A 244 0.75 21.69 14.65
C ILE A 244 1.00 20.33 15.28
N LEU A 245 0.89 19.26 14.49
CA LEU A 245 1.40 17.96 14.91
C LEU A 245 2.91 17.92 14.64
N VAL A 246 3.70 17.95 15.71
CA VAL A 246 5.16 17.96 15.62
C VAL A 246 5.70 16.54 15.71
N LEU A 247 6.59 16.21 14.78
CA LEU A 247 7.33 14.96 14.68
C LEU A 247 8.81 15.24 14.92
N ASP A 248 9.32 14.80 16.06
CA ASP A 248 10.71 15.05 16.43
C ASP A 248 11.64 13.98 15.84
N VAL A 249 12.68 14.42 15.14
CA VAL A 249 13.77 13.57 14.70
C VAL A 249 14.80 13.56 15.82
N GLU A 250 14.79 12.48 16.59
CA GLU A 250 15.89 12.16 17.49
C GLU A 250 17.16 11.99 16.64
N ASN A 251 18.28 12.59 17.03
CA ASN A 251 19.55 12.31 16.39
C ASN A 251 19.82 10.81 16.57
N GLN A 252 19.59 10.03 15.51
CA GLN A 252 19.93 8.61 15.44
C GLN A 252 21.44 8.51 15.72
N VAL A 253 21.81 8.17 16.94
CA VAL A 253 23.17 7.71 17.23
C VAL A 253 23.28 6.38 16.50
N SER A 254 23.90 6.39 15.33
CA SER A 254 24.28 5.16 14.63
C SER A 254 25.07 4.27 15.60
N PRO A 255 24.76 2.96 15.69
CA PRO A 255 25.65 2.01 16.35
C PRO A 255 27.02 1.92 15.64
#